data_AF-A0A2V7X749-F1
#
_entry.id   AF-A0A2V7X749-F1
#
_cell.length_a   1.000
_cell.length_b   1.000
_cell.length_c   1.000
_cell.angle_alpha   90.00
_cell.angle_beta   90.00
_cell.angle_gamma   90.00
#
_symmetry.space_group_name_H-M   'P 1'
#
loop_
_entity.id
_entity.type
_entity.pdbx_description
1 polymer ?
#
loop_
_entity_poly.entity_id
_entity_poly.type
_entity_poly.pdbx_seq_one_letter_code
_entity_poly.pdbx_strand_id
1 'polypeptide(L)'
;MTYVIAEPCVNTKDTACVEVCPVDCIHPKKDEAQFEAATKLYIDPETCIDCGACVPVCPVQAIFPAEEVPEKWAAYTQMEVDWYAARK
;
A
#
# COMPACT_ATOMS: atom_id res chain seq x y z
N MET A 1 3.63 10.98 8.40
CA MET A 1 4.04 10.73 7.00
C MET A 1 3.44 9.37 6.64
N THR A 2 3.68 8.82 5.45
CA THR A 2 3.11 7.50 5.12
C THR A 2 4.08 6.68 4.29
N TYR A 3 3.82 5.39 4.23
CA TYR A 3 4.36 4.50 3.21
C TYR A 3 3.43 4.48 1.99
N VAL A 4 4.01 4.16 0.83
CA VAL A 4 3.33 4.09 -0.47
C VAL A 4 3.70 2.78 -1.15
N ILE A 5 2.71 2.11 -1.73
CA ILE A 5 2.90 0.90 -2.53
C ILE A 5 2.99 1.28 -4.01
N ALA A 6 4.18 1.08 -4.58
CA ALA A 6 4.49 1.38 -5.97
C ALA A 6 4.12 0.23 -6.93
N GLU A 7 4.48 0.42 -8.19
CA GLU A 7 4.22 -0.49 -9.33
C GLU A 7 4.53 -1.97 -9.10
N PRO A 8 5.59 -2.40 -8.37
CA PRO A 8 5.90 -3.83 -8.26
C PRO A 8 4.80 -4.66 -7.59
N CYS A 9 3.87 -4.02 -6.86
CA CYS A 9 2.71 -4.71 -6.27
C CYS A 9 1.61 -5.03 -7.30
N VAL A 10 1.58 -4.34 -8.44
CA VAL A 10 0.55 -4.51 -9.46
C VAL A 10 0.56 -5.94 -9.98
N ASN A 11 -0.60 -6.61 -9.92
CA ASN A 11 -0.79 -8.04 -10.24
C ASN A 11 -0.07 -9.05 -9.31
N THR A 12 0.77 -8.61 -8.38
CA THR A 12 1.42 -9.48 -7.39
C THR A 12 0.48 -9.74 -6.21
N LYS A 13 -0.07 -8.68 -5.59
CA LYS A 13 -1.03 -8.72 -4.48
C LYS A 13 -0.75 -9.81 -3.42
N ASP A 14 0.51 -9.92 -2.98
CA ASP A 14 0.98 -11.02 -2.11
C ASP A 14 0.34 -11.05 -0.70
N THR A 15 0.04 -9.87 -0.15
CA THR A 15 -0.55 -9.60 1.18
C THR A 15 0.31 -9.84 2.42
N ALA A 16 1.59 -10.21 2.33
CA ALA A 16 2.45 -10.33 3.53
C ALA A 16 2.55 -9.01 4.34
N CYS A 17 2.48 -7.86 3.68
CA CYS A 17 2.50 -6.56 4.33
C CYS A 17 1.27 -6.28 5.22
N VAL A 18 0.13 -6.92 4.94
CA VAL A 18 -1.11 -6.74 5.71
C VAL A 18 -0.95 -7.34 7.10
N GLU A 19 -0.36 -8.53 7.21
CA GLU A 19 -0.24 -9.29 8.47
C GLU A 19 0.66 -8.61 9.50
N VAL A 20 1.60 -7.76 9.05
CA VAL A 20 2.55 -7.06 9.92
C VAL A 20 2.14 -5.62 10.21
N CYS A 21 1.06 -5.11 9.62
CA CYS A 21 0.62 -3.75 9.84
C CYS A 21 -0.07 -3.62 11.21
N PRO A 22 0.49 -2.87 12.18
CA PRO A 22 -0.05 -2.82 13.54
C PRO A 22 -1.38 -2.06 13.66
N VAL A 23 -1.68 -1.21 12.67
CA VAL A 23 -2.88 -0.37 12.60
C VAL A 23 -3.82 -0.80 11.48
N ASP A 24 -3.51 -1.92 10.83
CA ASP A 24 -4.35 -2.54 9.81
C ASP A 24 -4.76 -1.59 8.67
N CYS A 25 -3.83 -0.74 8.21
CA CYS A 25 -4.12 0.33 7.26
C CYS A 25 -3.83 -0.04 5.79
N ILE A 26 -3.80 -1.34 5.44
CA ILE A 26 -3.43 -1.82 4.10
C ILE A 26 -4.56 -2.64 3.52
N HIS A 27 -5.14 -2.15 2.42
CA HIS A 27 -6.31 -2.74 1.77
C HIS A 27 -6.18 -2.68 0.24
N PRO A 28 -6.91 -3.52 -0.53
CA PRO A 28 -7.81 -4.55 -0.05
C PRO A 28 -7.10 -5.85 0.35
N LYS A 29 -7.61 -6.55 1.35
CA LYS A 29 -7.09 -7.86 1.80
C LYS A 29 -7.70 -9.01 1.01
N LYS A 30 -7.09 -10.21 1.04
CA LYS A 30 -7.58 -11.39 0.30
C LYS A 30 -9.01 -11.81 0.64
N ASP A 31 -9.48 -11.49 1.83
CA ASP A 31 -10.82 -11.76 2.33
C ASP A 31 -11.84 -10.65 1.98
N GLU A 32 -11.41 -9.56 1.36
CA GLU A 32 -12.24 -8.43 0.99
C GLU A 32 -12.69 -8.51 -0.47
N ALA A 33 -13.97 -8.17 -0.72
CA ALA A 33 -14.57 -8.24 -2.07
C ALA A 33 -13.83 -7.39 -3.11
N GLN A 34 -13.14 -6.33 -2.67
CA GLN A 34 -12.41 -5.40 -3.50
C GLN A 34 -11.05 -5.97 -3.96
N PHE A 35 -10.58 -7.08 -3.41
CA PHE A 35 -9.28 -7.67 -3.73
C PHE A 35 -9.13 -8.04 -5.20
N GLU A 36 -10.17 -8.62 -5.79
CA GLU A 36 -10.19 -9.02 -7.20
C GLU A 36 -10.24 -7.80 -8.13
N ALA A 37 -11.01 -6.77 -7.75
CA ALA A 37 -11.15 -5.55 -8.54
C ALA A 37 -9.93 -4.63 -8.45
N ALA A 38 -9.16 -4.71 -7.38
CA ALA A 38 -7.96 -3.92 -7.20
C ALA A 38 -6.77 -4.50 -7.98
N THR A 39 -5.99 -3.61 -8.57
CA THR A 39 -4.76 -3.96 -9.31
C THR A 39 -3.57 -4.14 -8.37
N LYS A 40 -3.57 -3.47 -7.21
CA LYS A 40 -2.56 -3.52 -6.16
C LYS A 40 -3.19 -3.32 -4.78
N LEU A 41 -2.37 -3.37 -3.74
CA LEU A 41 -2.71 -2.92 -2.39
C LEU A 41 -2.46 -1.41 -2.24
N TYR A 42 -3.14 -0.80 -1.28
CA TYR A 42 -3.13 0.63 -0.98
C TYR A 42 -2.99 0.83 0.53
N ILE A 43 -2.13 1.75 0.94
CA ILE A 43 -1.94 2.14 2.34
C ILE A 43 -2.78 3.39 2.60
N ASP A 44 -3.52 3.40 3.71
CA ASP A 44 -4.24 4.59 4.15
C ASP A 44 -3.24 5.60 4.71
N PRO A 45 -3.02 6.75 4.06
CA PRO A 45 -2.07 7.76 4.51
C PRO A 45 -2.49 8.45 5.82
N GLU A 46 -3.78 8.41 6.18
CA GLU A 46 -4.26 9.01 7.43
C GLU A 46 -4.08 8.08 8.64
N THR A 47 -4.18 6.76 8.42
CA THR A 47 -4.06 5.75 9.48
C THR A 47 -2.63 5.24 9.62
N CYS A 48 -1.80 5.36 8.59
CA CYS A 48 -0.39 4.94 8.64
C CYS A 48 0.38 5.69 9.73
N ILE A 49 1.09 4.94 10.58
CA ILE A 49 1.89 5.47 11.71
C ILE A 49 3.40 5.43 11.45
N ASP A 50 3.82 5.30 10.19
CA ASP A 50 5.23 5.27 9.78
C ASP A 50 6.11 4.19 10.46
N CYS A 51 5.53 3.07 10.92
CA CYS A 51 6.29 2.05 11.66
C CYS A 51 7.32 1.26 10.81
N GLY A 52 7.18 1.22 9.49
CA GLY A 52 8.11 0.55 8.56
C GLY A 52 8.09 -0.98 8.55
N ALA A 53 7.23 -1.63 9.34
CA ALA A 53 7.16 -3.10 9.43
C ALA A 53 6.82 -3.79 8.10
N CYS A 54 6.09 -3.11 7.21
CA CYS A 54 5.65 -3.64 5.93
C CYS A 54 6.76 -3.73 4.86
N VAL A 55 7.81 -2.91 4.95
CA VAL A 55 8.89 -2.84 3.95
C VAL A 55 9.68 -4.15 3.82
N PRO A 56 10.25 -4.73 4.90
CA PRO A 56 11.11 -5.91 4.78
C PRO A 56 10.35 -7.19 4.40
N VAL A 57 9.03 -7.23 4.59
CA VAL A 57 8.21 -8.43 4.29
C VAL A 57 7.69 -8.44 2.86
N CYS A 58 7.75 -7.33 2.13
CA CYS A 58 7.26 -7.27 0.77
C CYS A 58 8.22 -8.03 -0.18
N PRO A 59 7.79 -9.16 -0.80
CA PRO A 59 8.69 -10.01 -1.59
C PRO A 59 9.20 -9.33 -2.86
N VAL A 60 8.47 -8.34 -3.36
CA VAL A 60 8.78 -7.57 -4.58
C VAL A 60 9.29 -6.17 -4.30
N GLN A 61 9.57 -5.84 -3.02
CA GLN A 61 10.09 -4.53 -2.61
C GLN A 61 9.29 -3.35 -3.18
N ALA A 62 7.95 -3.44 -3.10
CA ALA A 62 7.05 -2.44 -3.65
C ALA A 62 6.81 -1.24 -2.73
N ILE A 63 7.23 -1.29 -1.46
CA ILE A 63 6.82 -0.35 -0.43
C ILE A 63 7.95 0.63 -0.12
N PHE A 64 7.65 1.92 -0.23
CA PHE A 64 8.61 3.00 -0.02
C PHE A 64 8.02 4.06 0.93
N PRO A 65 8.84 4.72 1.76
CA PRO A 65 8.44 5.98 2.38
C PRO A 65 8.01 6.98 1.31
N ALA A 66 6.94 7.76 1.54
CA ALA A 66 6.41 8.69 0.55
C ALA A 66 7.46 9.68 -0.01
N GLU A 67 8.45 10.04 0.81
CA GLU A 67 9.55 10.96 0.46
C GLU A 67 10.66 10.29 -0.37
N GLU A 68 10.74 8.96 -0.31
CA GLU A 68 11.75 8.14 -0.99
C GLU A 68 11.17 7.41 -2.21
N VAL A 69 9.91 7.66 -2.57
CA VAL A 69 9.30 7.10 -3.77
C VAL A 69 10.08 7.59 -5.00
N PRO A 70 10.63 6.69 -5.84
CA PRO A 70 11.28 7.07 -7.09
C PRO A 70 10.36 7.95 -7.96
N GLU A 71 10.90 8.99 -8.61
CA GLU A 71 10.12 9.94 -9.43
C GLU A 71 9.19 9.26 -10.44
N LYS A 72 9.65 8.17 -11.06
CA LYS A 72 8.85 7.34 -11.99
C LYS A 72 7.54 6.80 -11.38
N TRP A 73 7.46 6.72 -10.06
CA TRP A 73 6.32 6.22 -9.30
C TRP A 73 5.68 7.29 -8.40
N ALA A 74 6.04 8.57 -8.56
CA ALA A 74 5.49 9.65 -7.74
C ALA A 74 3.94 9.74 -7.80
N ALA A 75 3.34 9.32 -8.92
CA ALA A 75 1.88 9.25 -9.08
C ALA A 75 1.21 8.26 -8.11
N TYR A 76 1.92 7.22 -7.66
CA TYR A 76 1.35 6.20 -6.77
C TYR A 76 0.98 6.77 -5.40
N THR A 77 1.70 7.79 -4.92
CA THR A 77 1.38 8.48 -3.66
C THR A 77 -0.03 9.06 -3.69
N GLN A 78 -0.39 9.76 -4.78
CA GLN A 78 -1.73 10.32 -4.93
C GLN A 78 -2.77 9.23 -5.16
N MET A 79 -2.43 8.16 -5.89
CA MET A 79 -3.35 7.03 -6.11
C MET A 79 -3.79 6.35 -4.81
N GLU A 80 -2.95 6.31 -3.77
CA GLU A 80 -3.32 5.73 -2.47
C GLU A 80 -4.35 6.59 -1.77
N VAL A 81 -4.13 7.90 -1.74
CA VAL A 81 -5.06 8.89 -1.20
C VAL A 81 -6.40 8.79 -1.93
N ASP A 82 -6.37 8.81 -3.26
CA ASP A 82 -7.57 8.79 -4.09
C ASP A 82 -8.38 7.50 -3.90
N TRP A 83 -7.70 6.36 -3.73
CA TRP A 83 -8.36 5.07 -3.54
C TRP A 83 -9.18 5.03 -2.25
N TYR A 84 -8.61 5.53 -1.14
CA TYR A 84 -9.29 5.61 0.16
C TYR A 84 -10.33 6.74 0.20
N ALA A 85 -10.02 7.91 -0.38
CA ALA A 85 -10.97 9.02 -0.45
C ALA A 85 -12.25 8.66 -1.22
N ALA A 86 -12.13 7.83 -2.27
CA ALA A 86 -13.29 7.33 -3.02
C ALA A 86 -14.10 6.23 -2.31
N ARG A 87 -13.64 5.76 -1.13
CA ARG A 87 -14.20 4.60 -0.41
C ARG A 87 -14.47 4.87 1.08
N LYS A 88 -14.27 6.10 1.55
CA LYS A 88 -14.87 6.63 2.79
C LYS A 88 -16.33 6.98 2.58
#